data_AF-A0A8S0QXV6-F1
#
_entry.id   AF-A0A8S0QXV6-F1
#
_cell.length_a   1.000
_cell.length_b   1.000
_cell.length_c   1.000
_cell.angle_alpha   90.00
_cell.angle_beta   90.00
_cell.angle_gamma   90.00
#
_symmetry.space_group_name_H-M   'P 1'
#
loop_
_entity.id
_entity.type
_entity.pdbx_description
1 polymer ?
#
loop_
_entity_poly.entity_id
_entity_poly.type
_entity_poly.pdbx_seq_one_letter_code
_entity_poly.pdbx_strand_id
1 'polypeptide(L)'
;MAEEGRVYPDCRNASNPYHGCSEYCLKIIAESKKKMNNDTGEVKRVASLAAKGMRAVKDSDEANPVAVLDQEEKLEIDGEGGDSGGEADTDGEDNTEKEFKNLTGKQKRLFELRLKMNEVRKEWNLLKSLEEFPNLEGYNKMKESDPEFYREASSLQYGKAPKISEQKIDKMVEELKDKEEKARSFSRRRKYREEKDIDSINDRNEHFNKKIERAFGKYTLEIKNNLERRTALPD
;
A
#
# COMPACT_ATOMS: atom_id res chain seq x y z
N MET A 1 21.29 -2.75 -44.23
CA MET A 1 21.12 -4.07 -43.59
C MET A 1 21.24 -3.84 -42.10
N ALA A 2 20.13 -3.69 -41.38
CA ALA A 2 20.12 -3.43 -39.95
C ALA A 2 20.10 -4.77 -39.21
N GLU A 3 21.02 -4.93 -38.25
CA GLU A 3 21.17 -6.13 -37.41
C GLU A 3 19.92 -6.32 -36.51
N GLU A 4 18.92 -7.02 -37.02
CA GLU A 4 17.85 -7.59 -36.19
C GLU A 4 18.47 -8.67 -35.29
N GLY A 5 18.71 -8.36 -34.02
CA GLY A 5 19.15 -9.40 -33.07
C GLY A 5 19.71 -9.00 -31.72
N ARG A 6 19.85 -7.72 -31.38
CA ARG A 6 20.50 -7.33 -30.10
C ARG A 6 19.54 -7.23 -28.89
N VAL A 7 18.23 -7.36 -29.10
CA VAL A 7 17.22 -7.22 -28.03
C VAL A 7 16.50 -8.54 -27.82
N TYR A 8 16.50 -9.02 -26.58
CA TYR A 8 15.81 -10.24 -26.21
C TYR A 8 14.29 -9.98 -26.07
N PRO A 9 13.40 -10.86 -26.58
CA PRO A 9 11.95 -10.64 -26.56
C PRO A 9 11.37 -10.42 -25.16
N ASP A 10 11.92 -11.11 -24.16
CA ASP A 10 11.48 -11.00 -22.75
C ASP A 10 12.16 -9.83 -22.00
N CYS A 11 12.89 -8.95 -22.68
CA CYS A 11 13.55 -7.83 -22.05
C CYS A 11 12.55 -6.75 -21.62
N ARG A 12 12.68 -6.26 -20.38
CA ARG A 12 11.89 -5.12 -19.84
C ARG A 12 11.93 -3.88 -20.74
N ASN A 13 12.99 -3.72 -21.52
CA ASN A 13 13.24 -2.56 -22.37
C ASN A 13 13.04 -2.86 -23.86
N ALA A 14 12.40 -3.99 -24.20
CA ALA A 14 12.19 -4.42 -25.59
C ALA A 14 11.28 -3.50 -26.41
N SER A 15 10.45 -2.67 -25.76
CA SER A 15 9.58 -1.70 -26.43
C SER A 15 10.33 -0.50 -27.03
N ASN A 16 11.61 -0.30 -26.72
CA ASN A 16 12.40 0.80 -27.26
C ASN A 16 13.19 0.35 -28.52
N PRO A 17 12.91 0.90 -29.72
CA PRO A 17 13.57 0.51 -30.97
C PRO A 17 15.08 0.71 -31.02
N TYR A 18 15.64 1.57 -30.16
CA TYR A 18 17.07 1.84 -30.08
C TYR A 18 17.77 1.08 -28.94
N HIS A 19 17.03 0.27 -28.18
CA HIS A 19 17.62 -0.49 -27.09
C HIS A 19 18.45 -1.65 -27.65
N GLY A 20 19.53 -2.00 -26.95
CA GLY A 20 20.26 -3.25 -27.10
C GLY A 20 20.42 -3.84 -25.71
N CYS A 21 20.12 -5.13 -25.54
CA CYS A 21 20.23 -5.75 -24.22
C CYS A 21 21.69 -5.78 -23.78
N SER A 22 21.95 -5.30 -22.56
CA SER A 22 23.24 -5.45 -21.88
C SER A 22 23.27 -6.74 -21.06
N GLU A 23 24.46 -7.15 -20.60
CA GLU A 23 24.64 -8.30 -19.69
C GLU A 23 23.73 -8.25 -18.46
N TYR A 24 23.42 -7.04 -17.97
CA TYR A 24 22.47 -6.84 -16.88
C TYR A 24 21.06 -7.29 -17.25
N CYS A 25 20.56 -6.89 -18.43
CA CYS A 25 19.26 -7.31 -18.93
C CYS A 25 19.19 -8.85 -19.06
N LEU A 26 20.26 -9.47 -19.57
CA LEU A 26 20.34 -10.92 -19.75
C LEU A 26 20.32 -11.68 -18.40
N LYS A 27 21.03 -11.16 -17.39
CA LYS A 27 21.04 -11.75 -16.04
C LYS A 27 19.66 -11.74 -15.39
N ILE A 28 18.94 -10.63 -15.49
CA ILE A 28 17.59 -10.46 -14.94
C ILE A 28 16.58 -11.38 -15.65
N ILE A 29 16.70 -11.55 -16.96
CA ILE A 29 15.87 -12.48 -17.73
C ILE A 29 16.14 -13.93 -17.30
N ALA A 30 17.40 -14.31 -17.11
CA ALA A 30 17.77 -15.66 -16.66
C ALA A 30 17.27 -15.96 -15.23
N GLU A 31 17.38 -15.00 -14.32
CA GLU A 31 16.86 -15.14 -12.95
C GLU A 31 15.35 -15.26 -12.92
N SER A 32 14.64 -14.45 -13.72
CA SER A 32 13.19 -14.52 -13.88
C SER A 32 12.74 -15.87 -14.42
N LYS A 33 13.41 -16.41 -15.45
CA LYS A 33 13.10 -17.73 -16.01
C LYS A 33 13.32 -18.87 -15.02
N LYS A 34 14.35 -18.78 -14.16
CA LYS A 34 14.60 -19.76 -13.09
C LYS A 34 13.48 -19.75 -12.05
N LYS A 35 12.97 -18.58 -11.67
CA LYS A 35 11.84 -18.46 -10.74
C LYS A 35 10.57 -19.08 -11.32
N MET A 36 10.23 -18.76 -12.57
CA MET A 36 9.06 -19.34 -13.25
C MET A 36 9.14 -20.88 -13.35
N ASN A 37 10.34 -21.44 -13.57
CA ASN A 37 10.53 -22.90 -13.59
C ASN A 37 10.39 -23.56 -12.21
N ASN A 38 10.79 -22.87 -11.14
CA ASN A 38 10.61 -23.36 -9.78
C ASN A 38 9.14 -23.30 -9.36
N ASP A 39 8.45 -22.20 -9.67
CA ASP A 39 7.03 -22.01 -9.35
C ASP A 39 6.14 -23.00 -10.12
N THR A 40 6.43 -23.25 -11.40
CA THR A 40 5.72 -24.28 -12.18
C THR A 40 6.00 -25.71 -11.69
N GLY A 41 7.19 -25.96 -11.14
CA GLY A 41 7.51 -27.20 -10.44
C GLY A 41 6.72 -27.37 -9.14
N GLU A 42 6.52 -26.28 -8.40
CA GLU A 42 5.76 -26.24 -7.15
C GLU A 42 4.27 -26.44 -7.42
N VAL A 43 3.69 -25.74 -8.39
CA VAL A 43 2.28 -25.89 -8.82
C VAL A 43 1.99 -27.33 -9.30
N LYS A 44 2.92 -27.98 -10.01
CA LYS A 44 2.81 -29.40 -10.39
C LYS A 44 2.85 -30.35 -9.17
N ARG A 45 3.63 -30.02 -8.13
CA ARG A 45 3.61 -30.78 -6.87
C ARG A 45 2.27 -30.61 -6.15
N VAL A 46 1.74 -29.39 -6.04
CA VAL A 46 0.46 -29.13 -5.37
C VAL A 46 -0.70 -29.81 -6.12
N ALA A 47 -0.69 -29.80 -7.45
CA ALA A 47 -1.67 -30.52 -8.27
C ALA A 47 -1.60 -32.05 -8.07
N SER A 48 -0.41 -32.62 -7.89
CA SER A 48 -0.25 -34.05 -7.59
C SER A 48 -0.76 -34.47 -6.20
N LEU A 49 -0.76 -33.54 -5.24
CA LEU A 49 -1.29 -33.72 -3.89
C LEU A 49 -2.83 -33.60 -3.87
N ALA A 50 -3.40 -32.68 -4.66
CA ALA A 50 -4.85 -32.50 -4.79
C ALA A 50 -5.54 -33.73 -5.43
N ALA A 51 -4.90 -34.41 -6.37
CA ALA A 51 -5.45 -35.62 -7.02
C ALA A 51 -5.62 -36.82 -6.06
N LYS A 52 -5.02 -36.81 -4.87
CA LYS A 52 -5.14 -37.88 -3.86
C LYS A 52 -6.26 -37.67 -2.84
N GLY A 53 -7.03 -36.59 -2.92
CA GLY A 53 -7.97 -36.18 -1.87
C GLY A 53 -9.37 -35.79 -2.36
N MET A 54 -10.09 -36.68 -3.06
CA MET A 54 -11.54 -36.53 -3.25
C MET A 54 -12.31 -37.71 -2.64
N ARG A 55 -12.99 -37.46 -1.51
CA ARG A 55 -14.22 -38.17 -1.11
C ARG A 55 -15.30 -37.13 -0.84
N ALA A 56 -16.48 -37.41 -1.39
CA ALA A 56 -17.65 -36.54 -1.49
C ALA A 56 -18.45 -36.43 -0.18
N VAL A 57 -19.06 -35.27 0.07
CA VAL A 57 -20.22 -35.11 0.97
C VAL A 57 -21.22 -34.15 0.32
N LYS A 58 -22.51 -34.52 0.40
CA LYS A 58 -23.69 -33.93 -0.24
C LYS A 58 -24.41 -32.91 0.65
N ASP A 59 -25.29 -32.16 0.00
CA ASP A 59 -26.20 -31.09 0.42
C ASP A 59 -27.16 -31.38 1.59
N SER A 60 -27.60 -30.31 2.27
CA SER A 60 -29.00 -30.11 2.70
C SER A 60 -29.27 -28.66 3.14
N ASP A 61 -30.31 -28.07 2.55
CA ASP A 61 -30.93 -26.76 2.83
C ASP A 61 -31.70 -26.72 4.17
N GLU A 62 -31.76 -25.56 4.84
CA GLU A 62 -32.98 -25.03 5.50
C GLU A 62 -32.84 -23.55 5.93
N ALA A 63 -33.97 -22.85 6.02
CA ALA A 63 -34.14 -21.43 5.70
C ALA A 63 -34.19 -20.41 6.87
N ASN A 64 -33.90 -19.15 6.49
CA ASN A 64 -34.19 -17.78 7.02
C ASN A 64 -35.50 -17.60 7.85
N PRO A 65 -35.79 -16.52 8.67
CA PRO A 65 -35.58 -15.07 8.40
C PRO A 65 -35.25 -14.16 9.64
N VAL A 66 -34.88 -12.86 9.57
CA VAL A 66 -35.74 -11.64 9.47
C VAL A 66 -34.89 -10.35 9.68
N ALA A 67 -35.12 -9.32 8.84
CA ALA A 67 -35.00 -7.82 8.99
C ALA A 67 -33.71 -7.16 9.55
N VAL A 68 -33.25 -5.96 9.15
CA VAL A 68 -33.94 -4.67 8.92
C VAL A 68 -33.13 -3.80 7.93
N LEU A 69 -33.85 -3.05 7.09
CA LEU A 69 -33.37 -1.99 6.21
C LEU A 69 -33.14 -0.71 7.02
N ASP A 70 -31.95 -0.12 6.95
CA ASP A 70 -31.74 1.29 7.26
C ASP A 70 -31.14 1.98 6.03
N GLN A 71 -31.97 2.81 5.40
CA GLN A 71 -31.61 3.76 4.37
C GLN A 71 -31.11 5.03 5.05
N GLU A 72 -29.81 5.34 4.91
CA GLU A 72 -29.32 6.70 5.16
C GLU A 72 -29.00 7.37 3.83
N GLU A 73 -29.86 8.34 3.51
CA GLU A 73 -29.79 9.25 2.38
C GLU A 73 -28.55 10.16 2.54
N LYS A 74 -27.47 9.86 1.79
CA LYS A 74 -26.25 10.68 1.80
C LYS A 74 -26.33 11.73 0.70
N LEU A 75 -26.76 12.92 1.09
CA LEU A 75 -26.75 14.16 0.29
C LEU A 75 -25.41 14.33 -0.46
N GLU A 76 -25.52 14.47 -1.78
CA GLU A 76 -24.44 14.89 -2.68
C GLU A 76 -24.13 16.37 -2.41
N ILE A 77 -22.94 16.64 -1.90
CA ILE A 77 -22.37 17.99 -1.86
C ILE A 77 -21.23 18.00 -2.85
N ASP A 78 -21.48 18.60 -4.00
CA ASP A 78 -20.48 18.95 -5.01
C ASP A 78 -19.52 19.99 -4.41
N GLY A 79 -18.40 19.49 -3.89
CA GLY A 79 -17.29 20.31 -3.42
C GLY A 79 -16.03 19.92 -4.18
N GLU A 80 -15.55 20.82 -5.03
CA GLU A 80 -14.23 20.78 -5.64
C GLU A 80 -13.14 20.83 -4.55
N GLY A 81 -12.87 19.68 -3.95
CA GLY A 81 -11.79 19.48 -2.98
C GLY A 81 -10.61 18.83 -3.68
N GLY A 82 -9.57 19.62 -3.99
CA GLY A 82 -8.28 19.11 -4.43
C GLY A 82 -7.64 18.26 -3.33
N ASP A 83 -7.87 16.95 -3.37
CA ASP A 83 -7.30 16.00 -2.42
C ASP A 83 -5.99 15.43 -2.95
N SER A 84 -4.90 15.87 -2.34
CA SER A 84 -3.55 15.32 -2.51
C SER A 84 -3.45 13.93 -1.86
N GLY A 85 -4.18 12.96 -2.40
CA GLY A 85 -4.06 11.54 -2.05
C GLY A 85 -2.83 10.97 -2.73
N GLY A 86 -1.71 10.92 -2.01
CA GLY A 86 -0.51 10.20 -2.41
C GLY A 86 -0.79 8.69 -2.44
N GLU A 87 -0.81 8.12 -3.65
CA GLU A 87 -0.81 6.68 -3.86
C GLU A 87 0.54 6.14 -3.35
N ALA A 88 0.50 5.15 -2.45
CA ALA A 88 1.71 4.47 -2.00
C ALA A 88 2.21 3.57 -3.13
N ASP A 89 3.02 4.15 -4.02
CA ASP A 89 3.87 3.40 -4.94
C ASP A 89 4.81 2.53 -4.09
N THR A 90 4.76 1.23 -4.29
CA THR A 90 5.58 0.19 -3.63
C THR A 90 7.05 0.20 -4.09
N ASP A 91 7.59 1.37 -4.47
CA ASP A 91 8.97 1.60 -4.92
C ASP A 91 9.57 2.89 -4.31
N GLY A 92 9.29 3.17 -3.03
CA GLY A 92 9.33 4.53 -2.48
C GLY A 92 10.45 4.93 -1.50
N GLU A 93 11.36 4.06 -1.10
CA GLU A 93 12.43 4.47 -0.15
C GLU A 93 13.35 5.52 -0.79
N ASP A 94 13.60 5.44 -2.10
CA ASP A 94 14.52 6.34 -2.82
C ASP A 94 13.91 7.69 -3.27
N ASN A 95 12.58 7.84 -3.28
CA ASN A 95 11.93 9.07 -3.77
C ASN A 95 11.66 10.09 -2.64
N THR A 96 11.34 9.62 -1.44
CA THR A 96 11.09 10.50 -0.29
C THR A 96 12.34 11.31 0.11
N GLU A 97 13.51 10.68 0.05
CA GLU A 97 14.78 11.36 0.33
C GLU A 97 15.16 12.40 -0.73
N LYS A 98 14.86 12.13 -2.01
CA LYS A 98 15.15 13.05 -3.11
C LYS A 98 14.26 14.29 -3.05
N GLU A 99 12.99 14.12 -2.67
CA GLU A 99 12.07 15.23 -2.40
C GLU A 99 12.52 16.04 -1.18
N PHE A 100 12.96 15.40 -0.09
CA PHE A 100 13.42 16.09 1.11
C PHE A 100 14.68 16.95 0.90
N LYS A 101 15.56 16.54 -0.03
CA LYS A 101 16.77 17.29 -0.37
C LYS A 101 16.46 18.60 -1.11
N ASN A 102 15.42 18.62 -1.94
CA ASN A 102 15.03 19.76 -2.79
C ASN A 102 14.10 20.78 -2.10
N LEU A 103 13.63 20.50 -0.88
CA LEU A 103 12.78 21.40 -0.10
C LEU A 103 13.60 22.52 0.57
N THR A 104 13.02 23.71 0.68
CA THR A 104 13.58 24.81 1.47
C THR A 104 13.58 24.47 2.97
N GLY A 105 14.41 25.12 3.78
CA GLY A 105 14.51 24.82 5.22
C GLY A 105 13.17 24.93 5.98
N LYS A 106 12.29 25.85 5.58
CA LYS A 106 10.92 25.96 6.14
C LYS A 106 10.04 24.79 5.70
N GLN A 107 10.12 24.38 4.43
CA GLN A 107 9.36 23.25 3.91
C GLN A 107 9.82 21.90 4.52
N LYS A 108 11.11 21.73 4.81
CA LYS A 108 11.62 20.54 5.53
C LYS A 108 11.03 20.43 6.94
N ARG A 109 11.02 21.53 7.70
CA ARG A 109 10.39 21.57 9.04
C ARG A 109 8.90 21.27 8.98
N LEU A 110 8.19 21.80 7.99
CA LEU A 110 6.77 21.51 7.77
C LEU A 110 6.53 20.04 7.41
N PHE A 111 7.39 19.44 6.58
CA PHE A 111 7.31 18.03 6.22
C PHE A 111 7.53 17.13 7.45
N GLU A 112 8.58 17.40 8.24
CA GLU A 112 8.85 16.67 9.47
C GLU A 112 7.71 16.83 10.49
N LEU A 113 7.18 18.05 10.65
CA LEU A 113 6.03 18.31 11.51
C LEU A 113 4.79 17.54 11.03
N ARG A 114 4.55 17.48 9.71
CA ARG A 114 3.44 16.71 9.13
C ARG A 114 3.57 15.21 9.43
N LEU A 115 4.78 14.66 9.35
CA LEU A 115 5.04 13.27 9.72
C LEU A 115 4.73 13.01 11.19
N LYS A 116 5.28 13.84 12.09
CA LYS A 116 5.00 13.76 13.54
C LYS A 116 3.51 13.92 13.83
N MET A 117 2.82 14.84 13.18
CA MET A 117 1.37 15.04 13.36
C MET A 117 0.55 13.85 12.85
N ASN A 118 0.99 13.21 11.77
CA ASN A 118 0.35 11.98 11.28
C ASN A 118 0.58 10.80 12.24
N GLU A 119 1.78 10.67 12.82
CA GLU A 119 2.09 9.67 13.85
C GLU A 119 1.22 9.89 15.09
N VAL A 120 1.23 11.11 15.65
CA VAL A 120 0.39 11.48 16.80
C VAL A 120 -1.09 11.23 16.51
N ARG A 121 -1.58 11.53 15.30
CA ARG A 121 -2.95 11.24 14.90
C ARG A 121 -3.24 9.73 14.90
N LYS A 122 -2.33 8.91 14.38
CA LYS A 122 -2.47 7.45 14.38
C LYS A 122 -2.49 6.89 15.79
N GLU A 123 -1.57 7.35 16.65
CA GLU A 123 -1.51 6.95 18.06
C GLU A 123 -2.77 7.36 18.82
N TRP A 124 -3.24 8.60 18.62
CA TRP A 124 -4.47 9.08 19.25
C TRP A 124 -5.70 8.30 18.79
N ASN A 125 -5.80 8.00 17.49
CA ASN A 125 -6.88 7.15 16.97
C ASN A 125 -6.83 5.75 17.56
N LEU A 126 -5.63 5.17 17.73
CA LEU A 126 -5.44 3.87 18.36
C LEU A 126 -5.88 3.89 19.83
N LEU A 127 -5.40 4.88 20.59
CA LEU A 127 -5.77 5.10 21.99
C LEU A 127 -7.28 5.30 22.16
N LYS A 128 -7.93 5.97 21.19
CA LYS A 128 -9.37 6.17 21.18
C LYS A 128 -10.14 4.90 20.81
N SER A 129 -9.59 4.04 19.97
CA SER A 129 -10.19 2.75 19.61
C SER A 129 -9.97 1.66 20.65
N LEU A 130 -9.04 1.85 21.59
CA LEU A 130 -8.90 1.03 22.78
C LEU A 130 -10.11 1.28 23.69
N GLU A 131 -11.15 0.48 23.47
CA GLU A 131 -12.43 0.55 24.19
C GLU A 131 -12.31 0.04 25.64
N GLU A 132 -11.32 -0.82 25.91
CA GLU A 132 -11.01 -1.29 27.26
C GLU A 132 -9.99 -0.36 27.93
N PHE A 133 -10.44 0.33 28.99
CA PHE A 133 -9.53 0.99 29.93
C PHE A 133 -8.50 -0.01 30.47
N PRO A 134 -7.25 0.42 30.76
CA PRO A 134 -6.27 -0.45 31.41
C PRO A 134 -6.89 -1.04 32.67
N ASN A 135 -6.88 -2.38 32.79
CA ASN A 135 -7.43 -3.09 33.93
C ASN A 135 -6.75 -2.59 35.22
N LEU A 136 -7.44 -1.71 35.93
CA LEU A 136 -6.91 -0.98 37.07
C LEU A 136 -6.57 -1.93 38.23
N GLU A 137 -7.34 -3.01 38.40
CA GLU A 137 -7.05 -4.05 39.38
C GLU A 137 -5.77 -4.82 39.05
N GLY A 138 -5.59 -5.18 37.78
CA GLY A 138 -4.37 -5.84 37.32
C GLY A 138 -3.14 -4.96 37.51
N TYR A 139 -3.27 -3.66 37.27
CA TYR A 139 -2.23 -2.68 37.52
C TYR A 139 -1.90 -2.55 39.01
N ASN A 140 -2.91 -2.42 39.87
CA ASN A 140 -2.70 -2.30 41.32
C ASN A 140 -2.05 -3.55 41.92
N LYS A 141 -2.45 -4.75 41.48
CA LYS A 141 -1.82 -6.02 41.90
C LYS A 141 -0.34 -6.08 41.51
N MET A 142 0.01 -5.65 40.30
CA MET A 142 1.41 -5.58 39.87
C MET A 142 2.20 -4.56 40.68
N LYS A 143 1.60 -3.41 40.98
CA LYS A 143 2.19 -2.35 41.81
C LYS A 143 2.47 -2.80 43.25
N GLU A 144 1.59 -3.59 43.85
CA GLU A 144 1.79 -4.14 45.19
C GLU A 144 2.82 -5.27 45.23
N SER A 145 2.92 -6.06 44.15
CA SER A 145 3.84 -7.19 44.06
C SER A 145 5.31 -6.79 43.88
N ASP A 146 5.58 -5.66 43.23
CA ASP A 146 6.93 -5.19 42.93
C ASP A 146 7.25 -3.90 43.72
N PRO A 147 8.12 -3.97 44.76
CA PRO A 147 8.56 -2.78 45.50
C PRO A 147 9.26 -1.73 44.61
N GLU A 148 9.83 -2.16 43.47
CA GLU A 148 10.54 -1.34 42.50
C GLU A 148 9.68 -1.05 41.24
N PHE A 149 8.36 -1.05 41.39
CA PHE A 149 7.40 -0.90 40.28
C PHE A 149 7.66 0.34 39.42
N TYR A 150 7.96 1.48 40.04
CA TYR A 150 8.36 2.70 39.33
C TYR A 150 9.88 2.70 39.14
N ARG A 151 10.32 2.33 37.94
CA ARG A 151 11.75 2.22 37.61
C ARG A 151 12.29 3.52 37.04
N GLU A 152 13.41 3.97 37.57
CA GLU A 152 14.16 5.10 37.03
C GLU A 152 15.12 4.65 35.92
N ALA A 153 15.59 5.58 35.08
CA ALA A 153 16.42 5.29 33.91
C ALA A 153 17.73 4.51 34.23
N SER A 154 18.16 4.51 35.49
CA SER A 154 19.35 3.81 36.00
C SER A 154 19.05 2.43 36.62
N SER A 155 17.80 1.96 36.62
CA SER A 155 17.45 0.67 37.23
C SER A 155 18.03 -0.53 36.45
N LEU A 156 18.74 -1.41 37.15
CA LEU A 156 19.40 -2.61 36.61
C LEU A 156 18.40 -3.74 36.25
N GLN A 157 17.12 -3.56 36.56
CA GLN A 157 16.07 -4.57 36.35
C GLN A 157 15.61 -4.68 34.87
N TYR A 158 16.15 -3.86 33.97
CA TYR A 158 15.83 -3.92 32.53
C TYR A 158 16.14 -5.31 31.95
N GLY A 159 15.13 -5.95 31.36
CA GLY A 159 15.24 -7.31 30.79
C GLY A 159 14.69 -8.45 31.67
N LYS A 160 14.37 -8.21 32.95
CA LYS A 160 13.68 -9.19 33.82
C LYS A 160 12.16 -9.02 33.79
N ALA A 161 11.56 -8.96 32.60
CA ALA A 161 10.12 -8.79 32.48
C ALA A 161 9.36 -10.06 32.96
N PRO A 162 8.24 -9.91 33.70
CA PRO A 162 7.41 -11.05 34.05
C PRO A 162 6.82 -11.67 32.79
N LYS A 163 6.62 -12.99 32.80
CA LYS A 163 5.97 -13.70 31.68
C LYS A 163 4.56 -13.15 31.51
N ILE A 164 4.27 -12.67 30.30
CA ILE A 164 2.98 -12.10 29.94
C ILE A 164 1.98 -13.26 29.73
N SER A 165 0.72 -13.07 30.11
CA SER A 165 -0.33 -14.08 29.91
C SER A 165 -0.64 -14.26 28.42
N GLU A 166 -0.96 -15.49 28.02
CA GLU A 166 -1.27 -15.86 26.62
C GLU A 166 -2.38 -14.97 26.03
N GLN A 167 -3.45 -14.71 26.79
CA GLN A 167 -4.55 -13.82 26.37
C GLN A 167 -4.10 -12.40 25.97
N LYS A 168 -3.07 -11.85 26.61
CA LYS A 168 -2.54 -10.51 26.28
C LYS A 168 -1.68 -10.56 25.02
N ILE A 169 -0.99 -11.69 24.80
CA ILE A 169 -0.23 -11.94 23.59
C ILE A 169 -1.19 -12.06 22.41
N ASP A 170 -2.30 -12.80 22.56
CA ASP A 170 -3.31 -12.95 21.51
C ASP A 170 -3.94 -11.61 21.10
N LYS A 171 -4.32 -10.77 22.07
CA LYS A 171 -4.81 -9.39 21.81
C LYS A 171 -3.79 -8.55 21.03
N MET A 172 -2.51 -8.62 21.40
CA MET A 172 -1.45 -7.91 20.68
C MET A 172 -1.30 -8.38 19.23
N VAL A 173 -1.40 -9.70 19.00
CA VAL A 173 -1.33 -10.30 17.67
C VAL A 173 -2.52 -9.86 16.82
N GLU A 174 -3.71 -9.80 17.40
CA GLU A 174 -4.92 -9.28 16.74
C GLU A 174 -4.75 -7.81 16.35
N GLU A 175 -4.28 -6.95 17.26
CA GLU A 175 -3.99 -5.54 16.94
C GLU A 175 -2.98 -5.37 15.80
N LEU A 176 -1.95 -6.24 15.73
CA LEU A 176 -0.96 -6.20 14.65
C LEU A 176 -1.59 -6.59 13.30
N LYS A 177 -2.44 -7.62 13.28
CA LYS A 177 -3.18 -8.02 12.07
C LYS A 177 -4.10 -6.89 11.60
N ASP A 178 -4.84 -6.26 12.50
CA ASP A 178 -5.70 -5.12 12.18
C ASP A 178 -4.90 -3.93 11.61
N LYS A 179 -3.71 -3.67 12.17
CA LYS A 179 -2.80 -2.63 11.67
C LYS A 179 -2.32 -2.97 10.26
N GLU A 180 -1.97 -4.22 9.99
CA GLU A 180 -1.59 -4.66 8.65
C GLU A 180 -2.73 -4.52 7.65
N GLU A 181 -3.96 -4.94 8.00
CA GLU A 181 -5.13 -4.82 7.13
C GLU A 181 -5.46 -3.36 6.83
N LYS A 182 -5.45 -2.50 7.85
CA LYS A 182 -5.60 -1.05 7.68
C LYS A 182 -4.52 -0.48 6.78
N ALA A 183 -3.26 -0.89 6.93
CA ALA A 183 -2.17 -0.46 6.06
C ALA A 183 -2.36 -0.92 4.61
N ARG A 184 -2.80 -2.16 4.38
CA ARG A 184 -3.10 -2.69 3.03
C ARG A 184 -4.27 -1.93 2.38
N SER A 185 -5.31 -1.60 3.14
CA SER A 185 -6.47 -0.84 2.67
C SER A 185 -6.23 0.68 2.53
N PHE A 186 -5.10 1.19 3.04
CA PHE A 186 -4.78 2.62 3.02
C PHE A 186 -4.64 3.14 1.58
N SER A 187 -4.10 2.31 0.70
CA SER A 187 -4.09 2.59 -0.74
C SER A 187 -5.44 2.23 -1.34
N ARG A 188 -6.31 3.23 -1.49
CA ARG A 188 -7.58 3.06 -2.20
C ARG A 188 -7.37 3.26 -3.70
N ARG A 189 -7.62 2.23 -4.50
CA ARG A 189 -7.63 2.35 -5.97
C ARG A 189 -8.73 3.33 -6.37
N ARG A 190 -8.37 4.37 -7.14
CA ARG A 190 -9.35 5.30 -7.72
C ARG A 190 -10.26 4.54 -8.68
N LYS A 191 -11.58 4.74 -8.58
CA LYS A 191 -12.56 4.10 -9.47
C LYS A 191 -12.31 4.54 -10.92
N TYR A 192 -12.24 3.59 -11.84
CA TYR A 192 -12.18 3.87 -13.27
C TYR A 192 -13.51 4.46 -13.73
N ARG A 193 -13.46 5.54 -14.51
CA ARG A 193 -14.64 6.20 -15.07
C ARG A 193 -14.58 6.00 -16.58
N GLU A 194 -15.58 5.32 -17.13
CA GLU A 194 -15.65 4.96 -18.56
C GLU A 194 -15.77 6.18 -19.48
N GLU A 195 -16.25 7.31 -18.96
CA GLU A 195 -16.37 8.58 -19.69
C GLU A 195 -15.02 9.28 -19.94
N LYS A 196 -13.94 8.83 -19.29
CA LYS A 196 -12.62 9.45 -19.47
C LYS A 196 -11.95 8.91 -20.73
N ASP A 197 -11.44 9.82 -21.55
CA ASP A 197 -10.62 9.46 -22.71
C ASP A 197 -9.41 8.64 -22.28
N ILE A 198 -9.21 7.50 -22.94
CA ILE A 198 -8.13 6.58 -22.65
C ILE A 198 -6.89 7.02 -23.46
N ASP A 199 -5.92 7.58 -22.76
CA ASP A 199 -4.65 8.07 -23.30
C ASP A 199 -3.53 7.00 -23.32
N SER A 200 -3.84 5.78 -22.86
CA SER A 200 -2.86 4.75 -22.56
C SER A 200 -3.26 3.38 -23.13
N ILE A 201 -2.26 2.66 -23.65
CA ILE A 201 -2.42 1.32 -24.25
C ILE A 201 -2.28 0.21 -23.19
N ASN A 202 -1.56 0.44 -22.09
CA ASN A 202 -1.37 -0.54 -21.01
C ASN A 202 -1.35 0.14 -19.62
N ASP A 203 -1.58 -0.62 -18.55
CA ASP A 203 -1.65 -0.11 -17.17
C ASP A 203 -0.36 0.61 -16.72
N ARG A 204 0.82 0.13 -17.16
CA ARG A 204 2.09 0.80 -16.82
C ARG A 204 2.21 2.15 -17.50
N ASN A 205 1.71 2.28 -18.71
CA ASN A 205 1.65 3.52 -19.48
C ASN A 205 0.63 4.48 -18.85
N GLU A 206 -0.52 3.99 -18.39
CA GLU A 206 -1.49 4.79 -17.64
C GLU A 206 -0.86 5.38 -16.36
N HIS A 207 -0.13 4.55 -15.60
CA HIS A 207 0.59 5.01 -14.42
C HIS A 207 1.69 6.02 -14.76
N PHE A 208 2.40 5.84 -15.87
CA PHE A 208 3.40 6.78 -16.35
C PHE A 208 2.78 8.12 -16.77
N ASN A 209 1.70 8.10 -17.56
CA ASN A 209 0.95 9.28 -17.96
C ASN A 209 0.41 10.04 -16.74
N LYS A 210 -0.17 9.35 -15.75
CA LYS A 210 -0.60 9.95 -14.48
C LYS A 210 0.55 10.63 -13.73
N LYS A 211 1.76 10.07 -13.78
CA LYS A 211 2.95 10.65 -13.15
C LYS A 211 3.39 11.93 -13.87
N ILE A 212 3.37 11.93 -15.20
CA ILE A 212 3.67 13.10 -16.02
C ILE A 212 2.64 14.20 -15.79
N GLU A 213 1.35 13.87 -15.76
CA GLU A 213 0.26 14.82 -15.46
C GLU A 213 0.43 15.46 -14.08
N ARG A 214 0.79 14.69 -13.05
CA ARG A 214 1.06 15.24 -11.70
C ARG A 214 2.23 16.22 -11.69
N ALA A 215 3.29 15.95 -12.46
CA ALA A 215 4.51 16.76 -12.45
C ALA A 215 4.42 17.99 -13.38
N PHE A 216 3.87 17.80 -14.59
CA PHE A 216 3.92 18.77 -15.67
C PHE A 216 2.55 19.35 -16.04
N GLY A 217 1.45 18.75 -15.58
CA GLY A 217 0.09 19.17 -15.93
C GLY A 217 -0.17 20.64 -15.66
N LYS A 218 0.43 21.20 -14.60
CA LYS A 218 0.33 22.64 -14.29
C LYS A 218 0.95 23.54 -15.37
N TYR A 219 2.00 23.08 -16.04
CA TYR A 219 2.74 23.84 -17.05
C TYR A 219 2.24 23.59 -18.47
N THR A 220 1.55 22.46 -18.71
CA THR A 220 1.08 22.04 -20.04
C THR A 220 -0.40 22.33 -20.29
N LEU A 221 -1.08 23.07 -19.40
CA LEU A 221 -2.52 23.39 -19.53
C LEU A 221 -2.85 24.11 -20.85
N GLU A 222 -2.04 25.09 -21.25
CA GLU A 222 -2.26 25.84 -22.50
C GLU A 222 -2.13 24.94 -23.73
N ILE A 223 -1.13 24.07 -23.72
CA ILE A 223 -0.90 23.09 -24.80
C ILE A 223 -2.09 22.13 -24.88
N LYS A 224 -2.59 21.64 -23.74
CA LYS A 224 -3.74 20.75 -23.68
C LYS A 224 -5.02 21.43 -24.20
N ASN A 225 -5.31 22.65 -23.76
CA ASN A 225 -6.45 23.44 -24.22
C ASN A 225 -6.37 23.72 -25.73
N ASN A 226 -5.18 24.00 -26.25
CA ASN A 226 -4.98 24.21 -27.69
C ASN A 226 -5.23 22.93 -28.49
N LEU A 227 -4.83 21.75 -27.98
CA LEU A 227 -5.11 20.47 -28.63
C LEU A 227 -6.61 20.16 -28.64
N GLU A 228 -7.31 20.39 -27.53
CA GLU A 228 -8.77 20.23 -27.44
C GLU A 228 -9.51 21.21 -28.37
N ARG A 229 -8.95 22.42 -28.57
CA ARG A 229 -9.43 23.43 -29.53
C ARG A 229 -8.94 23.21 -30.97
N ARG A 230 -8.26 22.10 -31.27
CA ARG A 230 -7.70 21.78 -32.60
C ARG A 230 -6.78 22.89 -33.13
N THR A 231 -5.89 23.39 -32.28
CA THR A 231 -4.84 24.37 -32.62
C THR A 231 -5.34 25.75 -33.07
N ALA A 232 -6.60 26.10 -32.80
CA ALA A 232 -7.09 27.45 -32.99
C ALA A 232 -6.45 28.42 -31.99
N LEU A 233 -5.94 29.55 -32.47
CA LEU A 233 -5.42 30.63 -31.63
C LEU A 233 -6.58 31.24 -30.80
N PRO A 234 -6.33 31.63 -29.54
CA PRO A 234 -7.32 32.36 -28.76
C PRO A 234 -7.58 33.74 -29.41
N ASP A 235 -8.85 34.10 -29.56
CA ASP A 235 -9.28 35.45 -29.94
C ASP A 235 -8.93 36.48 -28.85
#